data_AF-A0A9R1WJB1-F1
#
_entry.id   AF-A0A9R1WJB1-F1
#
_cell.length_a   1.000
_cell.length_b   1.000
_cell.length_c   1.000
_cell.angle_alpha   90.00
_cell.angle_beta   90.00
_cell.angle_gamma   90.00
#
_symmetry.space_group_name_H-M   'P 1'
#
loop_
_entity.id
_entity.type
_entity.pdbx_description
1 polymer ?
#
loop_
_entity_poly.entity_id
_entity_poly.type
_entity_poly.pdbx_seq_one_letter_code
_entity_poly.pdbx_strand_id
1 'polypeptide(L)'
;MDRASGAHAETVKERNDRLNKNVKIQVETIKEVDDLLANNEIHLENEYVDLDDDIQGVIPTPFSQGQSSGANKCKSKKRKFEEEEDFNSKIMKSVDNVAGAIRESNVIFDRTYPREYTGDEIYRELELVGLEPHELPRALNFLAANQAKTRTLFSCPLQIRMGVLKDMMGACD
;
A
#
# COMPACT_ATOMS: atom_id res chain seq x y z
N MET A 1 21.58 59.31 -11.97
CA MET A 1 22.24 58.50 -10.93
C MET A 1 21.16 57.79 -10.13
N ASP A 2 21.25 56.51 -9.79
CA ASP A 2 21.95 55.40 -10.42
C ASP A 2 21.29 54.08 -9.93
N ARG A 3 21.42 53.01 -10.72
CA ARG A 3 21.23 51.56 -10.44
C ARG A 3 20.24 51.06 -9.37
N ALA A 4 19.49 50.04 -9.81
CA ALA A 4 18.73 49.10 -9.00
C ALA A 4 19.52 48.45 -7.83
N SER A 5 18.79 48.06 -6.78
CA SER A 5 19.24 47.03 -5.83
C SER A 5 18.22 45.88 -5.74
N GLY A 6 18.12 45.12 -6.84
CA GLY A 6 17.39 43.84 -6.89
C GLY A 6 18.19 42.70 -6.26
N ALA A 7 18.79 42.91 -5.09
CA ALA A 7 19.81 42.03 -4.50
C ALA A 7 19.29 40.67 -3.94
N HIS A 8 18.03 40.31 -4.22
CA HIS A 8 17.43 39.05 -3.77
C HIS A 8 16.32 38.50 -4.67
N ALA A 9 16.30 38.88 -5.95
CA ALA A 9 15.44 38.24 -6.94
C ALA A 9 16.17 37.00 -7.50
N GLU A 10 16.06 35.85 -6.82
CA GLU A 10 16.58 34.57 -7.31
C GLU A 10 16.03 34.32 -8.72
N THR A 11 16.92 34.25 -9.71
CA THR A 11 16.49 34.01 -11.09
C THR A 11 16.17 32.53 -11.30
N VAL A 12 15.27 32.22 -12.25
CA VAL A 12 14.92 30.82 -12.59
C VAL A 12 16.16 29.99 -12.96
N LYS A 13 17.19 30.64 -13.53
CA LYS A 13 18.50 30.03 -13.82
C LYS A 13 19.25 29.64 -12.54
N GLU A 14 19.37 30.56 -11.59
CA GLU A 14 20.05 30.35 -10.30
C GLU A 14 19.40 29.22 -9.49
N ARG A 15 18.06 29.17 -9.49
CA ARG A 15 17.29 28.08 -8.87
C ARG A 15 17.64 26.71 -9.47
N ASN A 16 17.88 26.64 -10.78
CA ASN A 16 18.20 25.40 -11.49
C ASN A 16 19.66 24.96 -11.21
N ASP A 17 20.60 25.90 -11.21
CA ASP A 17 22.02 25.63 -10.91
C ASP A 17 22.21 25.13 -9.46
N ARG A 18 21.38 25.58 -8.50
CA ARG A 18 21.36 25.02 -7.13
C ARG A 18 20.88 23.56 -7.11
N LEU A 19 19.85 23.21 -7.89
CA LEU A 19 19.33 21.84 -7.94
C LEU A 19 20.41 20.87 -8.46
N ASN A 20 21.13 21.28 -9.51
CA ASN A 20 22.16 20.47 -10.16
C ASN A 20 23.36 20.17 -9.25
N LYS A 21 23.69 21.04 -8.29
CA LYS A 21 24.76 20.79 -7.29
C LYS A 21 24.41 19.69 -6.30
N ASN A 22 23.12 19.46 -6.03
CA ASN A 22 22.65 18.43 -5.09
C ASN A 22 22.47 17.06 -5.75
N VAL A 23 22.67 16.93 -7.08
CA VAL A 23 22.64 15.65 -7.79
C VAL A 23 23.91 14.82 -7.55
N LYS A 24 24.98 15.42 -6.99
CA LYS A 24 26.17 14.68 -6.57
C LYS A 24 25.89 13.92 -5.27
N ILE A 25 25.29 12.73 -5.42
CA ILE A 25 25.20 11.71 -4.37
C ILE A 25 26.62 11.48 -3.84
N GLN A 26 26.85 11.83 -2.57
CA GLN A 26 28.05 11.40 -1.87
C GLN A 26 27.82 9.95 -1.48
N VAL A 27 28.57 9.06 -2.14
CA VAL A 27 28.65 7.65 -1.73
C VAL A 27 29.52 7.63 -0.49
N GLU A 28 28.92 7.33 0.67
CA GLU A 28 29.63 7.10 1.93
C GLU A 28 30.76 6.10 1.67
N THR A 29 31.98 6.52 2.00
CA THR A 29 33.16 5.74 1.67
C THR A 29 33.44 4.79 2.81
N ILE A 30 33.73 3.52 2.51
CA ILE A 30 33.79 2.38 3.45
C ILE A 30 34.44 2.69 4.82
N LYS A 31 35.46 3.55 4.88
CA LYS A 31 36.07 4.03 6.13
C LYS A 31 35.11 4.64 7.16
N GLU A 32 34.09 5.37 6.70
CA GLU A 32 33.13 6.06 7.58
C GLU A 32 32.20 5.07 8.31
N VAL A 33 32.08 3.83 7.82
CA VAL A 33 31.33 2.75 8.46
C VAL A 33 32.14 2.09 9.58
N ASP A 34 33.45 1.91 9.39
CA ASP A 34 34.35 1.31 10.38
C ASP A 34 34.40 2.16 11.67
N ASP A 35 34.48 3.50 11.53
CA ASP A 35 34.44 4.45 12.64
C ASP A 35 33.11 4.38 13.43
N LEU A 36 32.01 4.00 12.77
CA LEU A 36 30.69 3.87 13.38
C LEU A 36 30.52 2.55 14.16
N LEU A 37 31.24 1.49 13.78
CA LEU A 37 31.31 0.25 14.57
C LEU A 37 32.14 0.44 15.83
N ALA A 38 33.32 1.08 15.73
CA ALA A 38 34.23 1.28 16.86
C ALA A 38 33.60 2.06 18.03
N ASN A 39 32.66 2.96 17.74
CA ASN A 39 31.95 3.75 18.75
C ASN A 39 30.73 3.03 19.38
N ASN A 40 30.41 1.81 18.95
CA ASN A 40 29.29 1.00 19.47
C ASN A 40 29.75 -0.35 20.05
N GLU A 41 31.03 -0.49 20.42
CA GLU A 41 31.54 -1.70 21.07
C GLU A 41 31.00 -1.81 22.51
N ILE A 42 30.06 -2.73 22.74
CA ILE A 42 29.42 -2.95 24.04
C ILE A 42 30.14 -4.07 24.78
N HIS A 43 30.87 -3.73 25.84
CA HIS A 43 31.39 -4.73 26.78
C HIS A 43 30.27 -5.18 27.74
N LEU A 44 29.86 -6.45 27.65
CA LEU A 44 29.04 -7.09 28.68
C LEU A 44 29.95 -7.79 29.70
N GLU A 45 29.88 -7.34 30.94
CA GLU A 45 30.43 -8.05 32.10
C GLU A 45 29.41 -9.09 32.60
N ASN A 46 29.74 -10.38 32.48
CA ASN A 46 28.91 -11.48 32.99
C ASN A 46 29.15 -11.67 34.49
N GLU A 47 28.33 -11.03 35.32
CA GLU A 47 28.14 -11.46 36.71
C GLU A 47 26.95 -12.44 36.77
N TYR A 48 27.24 -13.70 37.07
CA TYR A 48 26.25 -14.74 37.36
C TYR A 48 26.03 -14.84 38.88
N VAL A 49 25.03 -15.64 39.28
CA VAL A 49 24.74 -16.13 40.65
C VAL A 49 23.94 -15.13 41.50
N ASP A 50 22.76 -15.46 42.04
CA ASP A 50 21.86 -16.62 41.84
C ASP A 50 20.41 -16.17 42.06
N LEU A 51 19.43 -16.96 41.59
CA LEU A 51 18.02 -16.76 41.93
C LEU A 51 17.77 -17.15 43.40
N ASP A 52 17.23 -16.24 44.20
CA ASP A 52 16.31 -16.65 45.27
C ASP A 52 15.25 -15.59 45.60
N ASP A 53 14.18 -16.10 46.22
CA ASP A 53 12.82 -15.60 46.42
C ASP A 53 12.47 -14.11 46.71
N ASP A 54 11.16 -13.87 46.50
CA ASP A 54 10.26 -12.86 47.09
C ASP A 54 10.21 -11.44 46.47
N ILE A 55 9.30 -11.26 45.50
CA ILE A 55 8.92 -9.95 44.96
C ILE A 55 7.93 -9.26 45.92
N GLN A 56 8.45 -8.62 46.97
CA GLN A 56 7.80 -7.49 47.64
C GLN A 56 8.67 -6.24 47.52
N GLY A 57 8.13 -5.20 46.88
CA GLY A 57 8.88 -3.96 46.64
C GLY A 57 8.80 -2.97 47.81
N VAL A 58 9.67 -1.96 47.82
CA VAL A 58 9.47 -0.66 48.50
C VAL A 58 10.31 0.43 47.79
N ILE A 59 9.67 1.58 47.57
CA ILE A 59 10.22 2.88 47.07
C ILE A 59 10.88 3.59 48.29
N PRO A 60 12.07 4.27 48.26
CA PRO A 60 12.27 5.51 47.49
C PRO A 60 13.69 5.93 47.00
N THR A 61 13.68 6.87 46.06
CA THR A 61 14.79 7.77 45.62
C THR A 61 15.35 8.66 46.76
N PRO A 62 16.60 9.18 46.71
CA PRO A 62 16.78 10.60 46.26
C PRO A 62 18.20 11.07 45.77
N PHE A 63 18.25 11.88 44.67
CA PHE A 63 19.38 12.76 44.22
C PHE A 63 20.77 12.06 44.00
N SER A 64 21.82 12.58 43.36
CA SER A 64 22.16 13.78 42.53
C SER A 64 23.37 13.36 41.63
N GLN A 65 23.93 14.09 40.65
CA GLN A 65 23.75 15.46 40.13
C GLN A 65 24.29 15.51 38.67
N GLY A 66 23.84 16.45 37.82
CA GLY A 66 24.40 16.64 36.47
C GLY A 66 24.03 17.99 35.86
N GLN A 67 24.76 19.06 36.24
CA GLN A 67 24.49 20.41 35.75
C GLN A 67 25.05 20.63 34.34
N SER A 68 24.22 21.10 33.42
CA SER A 68 24.68 21.84 32.22
C SER A 68 23.76 23.02 31.97
N SER A 69 24.32 24.23 32.05
CA SER A 69 23.59 25.49 31.98
C SER A 69 23.57 26.04 30.54
N GLY A 70 22.38 26.06 29.93
CA GLY A 70 22.18 26.56 28.57
C GLY A 70 20.75 27.07 28.34
N ALA A 71 20.34 28.10 29.09
CA ALA A 71 18.96 28.57 29.16
C ALA A 71 18.47 29.36 27.92
N ASN A 72 18.53 28.75 26.73
CA ASN A 72 17.89 29.27 25.53
C ASN A 72 16.39 28.99 25.59
N LYS A 73 15.64 29.93 26.17
CA LYS A 73 14.18 29.89 26.26
C LYS A 73 13.56 30.01 24.87
N CYS A 74 13.46 28.91 24.15
CA CYS A 74 12.71 28.81 22.91
C CYS A 74 11.24 29.17 23.18
N LYS A 75 10.88 30.44 22.93
CA LYS A 75 9.50 30.89 22.90
C LYS A 75 8.82 30.19 21.72
N SER A 76 8.23 29.03 21.98
CA SER A 76 7.34 28.33 21.08
C SER A 76 6.11 29.21 20.84
N LYS A 77 6.23 30.09 19.84
CA LYS A 77 5.13 30.88 19.31
C LYS A 77 4.13 29.89 18.74
N LYS A 78 3.12 29.52 19.55
CA LYS A 78 1.99 28.69 19.10
C LYS A 78 1.47 29.33 17.81
N ARG A 79 1.70 28.66 16.68
CA ARG A 79 1.03 29.05 15.44
C ARG A 79 -0.46 28.92 15.71
N LYS A 80 -1.22 29.91 15.24
CA LYS A 80 -2.67 29.83 15.34
C LYS A 80 -3.17 28.60 14.60
N PHE A 81 -4.08 27.90 15.25
CA PHE A 81 -4.83 26.78 14.73
C PHE A 81 -6.06 27.36 14.01
N GLU A 82 -5.82 27.97 12.86
CA GLU A 82 -6.84 28.64 12.03
C GLU A 82 -6.61 28.19 10.57
N GLU A 83 -6.85 26.90 10.28
CA GLU A 83 -7.10 26.32 8.93
C GLU A 83 -7.28 24.77 8.91
N GLU A 84 -7.58 24.10 10.04
CA GLU A 84 -7.78 22.64 10.01
C GLU A 84 -8.94 22.19 9.11
N GLU A 85 -9.99 23.01 8.98
CA GLU A 85 -11.16 22.67 8.15
C GLU A 85 -10.82 22.67 6.65
N ASP A 86 -10.02 23.62 6.15
CA ASP A 86 -9.55 23.63 4.75
C ASP A 86 -8.60 22.45 4.48
N PHE A 87 -7.68 22.17 5.39
CA PHE A 87 -6.76 21.05 5.24
C PHE A 87 -7.49 19.70 5.24
N ASN A 88 -8.44 19.48 6.14
CA ASN A 88 -9.27 18.27 6.16
C ASN A 88 -10.18 18.17 4.93
N SER A 89 -10.79 19.28 4.49
CA SER A 89 -11.59 19.33 3.25
C SER A 89 -10.75 18.96 2.02
N LYS A 90 -9.51 19.45 1.95
CA LYS A 90 -8.55 19.13 0.88
C LYS A 90 -8.11 17.67 0.91
N ILE A 91 -7.95 17.06 2.09
CA ILE A 91 -7.72 15.62 2.25
C ILE A 91 -8.93 14.83 1.75
N MET A 92 -10.14 15.13 2.25
CA MET A 92 -11.37 14.42 1.84
C MET A 92 -11.57 14.48 0.33
N LYS A 93 -11.44 15.66 -0.28
CA LYS A 93 -11.53 15.82 -1.73
C LYS A 93 -10.45 15.03 -2.49
N SER A 94 -9.24 14.92 -1.95
CA SER A 94 -8.18 14.07 -2.52
C SER A 94 -8.52 12.59 -2.43
N VAL A 95 -9.08 12.14 -1.31
CA VAL A 95 -9.54 10.76 -1.11
C VAL A 95 -10.72 10.43 -2.01
N ASP A 96 -11.69 11.34 -2.17
CA ASP A 96 -12.84 11.18 -3.07
C ASP A 96 -12.41 11.07 -4.55
N ASN A 97 -11.41 11.85 -4.97
CA ASN A 97 -10.82 11.75 -6.31
C ASN A 97 -10.17 10.38 -6.52
N VAL A 98 -9.40 9.88 -5.55
CA VAL A 98 -8.79 8.54 -5.61
C VAL A 98 -9.85 7.44 -5.62
N ALA A 99 -10.88 7.54 -4.78
CA ALA A 99 -12.00 6.61 -4.76
C ALA A 99 -12.80 6.65 -6.08
N GLY A 100 -12.95 7.82 -6.70
CA GLY A 100 -13.51 7.98 -8.04
C GLY A 100 -12.70 7.25 -9.10
N ALA A 101 -11.39 7.50 -9.15
CA ALA A 101 -10.47 6.86 -10.07
C ALA A 101 -10.43 5.32 -9.90
N ILE A 102 -10.47 4.81 -8.66
CA ILE A 102 -10.54 3.37 -8.39
C ILE A 102 -11.87 2.78 -8.90
N ARG A 103 -13.01 3.43 -8.66
CA ARG A 103 -14.32 2.97 -9.17
C ARG A 103 -14.34 2.92 -10.69
N GLU A 104 -13.83 3.95 -11.35
CA GLU A 104 -13.74 4.01 -12.82
C GLU A 104 -12.77 2.95 -13.36
N SER A 105 -11.61 2.79 -12.73
CA SER A 105 -10.62 1.75 -13.04
C SER A 105 -11.22 0.34 -12.93
N ASN A 106 -12.05 0.05 -11.92
CA ASN A 106 -12.71 -1.25 -11.78
C ASN A 106 -13.69 -1.54 -12.94
N VAL A 107 -14.48 -0.54 -13.37
CA VAL A 107 -15.38 -0.67 -14.53
C VAL A 107 -14.62 -0.92 -15.84
N ILE A 108 -13.42 -0.34 -15.98
CA ILE A 108 -12.52 -0.62 -17.10
C ILE A 108 -11.93 -2.03 -16.97
N PHE A 109 -11.48 -2.42 -15.77
CA PHE A 109 -10.91 -3.72 -15.49
C PHE A 109 -11.86 -4.88 -15.81
N ASP A 110 -13.13 -4.79 -15.37
CA ASP A 110 -14.17 -5.79 -15.67
C ASP A 110 -14.43 -5.96 -17.18
N ARG A 111 -14.20 -4.91 -17.97
CA ARG A 111 -14.33 -4.93 -19.44
C ARG A 111 -13.07 -5.44 -20.13
N THR A 112 -11.89 -5.12 -19.61
CA THR A 112 -10.59 -5.46 -20.20
C THR A 112 -10.13 -6.87 -19.81
N TYR A 113 -10.50 -7.35 -18.63
CA TYR A 113 -10.19 -8.67 -18.09
C TYR A 113 -11.49 -9.42 -17.75
N PRO A 114 -12.21 -9.96 -18.75
CA PRO A 114 -13.45 -10.67 -18.51
C PRO A 114 -13.21 -11.90 -17.61
N ARG A 115 -13.98 -12.03 -16.52
CA ARG A 115 -13.85 -13.14 -15.56
C ARG A 115 -13.67 -14.49 -16.24
N GLU A 116 -12.64 -15.21 -15.83
CA GLU A 116 -12.44 -16.61 -16.17
C GLU A 116 -13.03 -17.49 -15.07
N TYR A 117 -13.56 -18.64 -15.48
CA TYR A 117 -14.12 -19.66 -14.60
C TYR A 117 -13.16 -20.85 -14.54
N THR A 118 -12.82 -21.25 -13.33
CA THR A 118 -12.10 -22.49 -13.05
C THR A 118 -12.96 -23.72 -13.36
N GLY A 119 -12.31 -24.88 -13.57
CA GLY A 119 -13.02 -26.14 -13.79
C GLY A 119 -14.04 -26.46 -12.69
N ASP A 120 -13.69 -26.21 -11.43
CA ASP A 120 -14.55 -26.46 -10.27
C ASP A 120 -15.76 -25.51 -10.22
N GLU A 121 -15.62 -24.25 -10.64
CA GLU A 121 -16.74 -23.32 -10.77
C GLU A 121 -17.69 -23.75 -11.89
N ILE A 122 -17.14 -24.14 -13.04
CA ILE A 122 -17.94 -24.67 -14.16
C ILE A 122 -18.69 -25.92 -13.73
N TYR A 123 -18.01 -26.85 -13.05
CA TYR A 123 -18.60 -28.10 -12.57
C TYR A 123 -19.78 -27.84 -11.62
N ARG A 124 -19.63 -26.97 -10.61
CA ARG A 124 -20.72 -26.62 -9.68
C ARG A 124 -21.92 -25.97 -10.38
N GLU A 125 -21.68 -25.09 -11.34
CA GLU A 125 -22.76 -24.46 -12.12
C GLU A 125 -23.46 -25.49 -13.05
N LEU A 126 -22.74 -26.49 -13.56
CA LEU A 126 -23.32 -27.57 -14.37
C LEU A 126 -24.14 -28.57 -13.54
N GLU A 127 -23.77 -28.84 -12.29
CA GLU A 127 -24.61 -29.60 -11.35
C GLU A 127 -25.98 -28.94 -11.13
N LEU A 128 -26.02 -27.61 -11.02
CA LEU A 128 -27.28 -26.85 -10.90
C LEU A 128 -28.13 -26.90 -12.19
N VAL A 129 -27.50 -27.05 -13.36
CA VAL A 129 -28.20 -27.16 -14.65
C VAL A 129 -28.86 -28.53 -14.82
N GLY A 130 -28.41 -29.57 -14.08
CA GLY A 130 -29.03 -30.89 -14.09
C GLY A 130 -28.76 -31.69 -15.36
N LEU A 131 -27.51 -31.67 -15.86
CA LEU A 131 -27.08 -32.52 -16.98
C LEU A 131 -27.09 -33.99 -16.62
N GLU A 132 -27.34 -34.84 -17.61
CA GLU A 132 -27.14 -36.28 -17.44
C GLU A 132 -25.65 -36.60 -17.20
N PRO A 133 -25.30 -37.62 -16.38
CA PRO A 133 -23.90 -37.91 -16.01
C PRO A 133 -22.96 -38.18 -17.20
N HIS A 134 -23.51 -38.60 -18.35
CA HIS A 134 -22.75 -38.86 -19.57
C HIS A 134 -22.54 -37.59 -20.43
N GLU A 135 -23.38 -36.56 -20.29
CA GLU A 135 -23.23 -35.26 -20.97
C GLU A 135 -22.24 -34.36 -20.21
N LEU A 136 -22.17 -34.49 -18.89
CA LEU A 136 -21.39 -33.63 -18.00
C LEU A 136 -19.90 -33.51 -18.39
N PRO A 137 -19.15 -34.57 -18.76
CA PRO A 137 -17.75 -34.42 -19.19
C PRO A 137 -17.61 -33.65 -20.51
N ARG A 138 -18.58 -33.77 -21.43
CA ARG A 138 -18.58 -33.03 -22.70
C ARG A 138 -18.84 -31.55 -22.46
N ALA A 139 -19.84 -31.23 -21.64
CA ALA A 139 -20.18 -29.86 -21.26
C ALA A 139 -19.04 -29.18 -20.50
N LEU A 140 -18.44 -29.86 -19.51
CA LEU A 140 -17.31 -29.34 -18.73
C LEU A 140 -16.11 -28.99 -19.62
N ASN A 141 -15.68 -29.92 -20.48
CA ASN A 141 -14.58 -29.68 -21.42
C ASN A 141 -14.88 -28.56 -22.41
N PHE A 142 -16.11 -28.51 -22.93
CA PHE A 142 -16.54 -27.47 -23.85
C PHE A 142 -16.48 -26.06 -23.20
N LEU A 143 -17.00 -25.91 -21.99
CA LEU A 143 -17.01 -24.63 -21.27
C LEU A 143 -15.60 -24.24 -20.77
N ALA A 144 -14.80 -25.19 -20.28
CA ALA A 144 -13.42 -24.93 -19.87
C ALA A 144 -12.58 -24.38 -21.03
N ALA A 145 -12.77 -24.92 -22.24
CA ALA A 145 -12.11 -24.46 -23.46
C ALA A 145 -12.71 -23.16 -24.05
N ASN A 146 -13.91 -22.74 -23.65
CA ASN A 146 -14.65 -21.63 -24.26
C ASN A 146 -15.14 -20.60 -23.21
N GLN A 147 -14.23 -20.01 -22.45
CA GLN A 147 -14.51 -19.04 -21.38
C GLN A 147 -15.50 -17.91 -21.76
N ALA A 148 -15.50 -17.46 -23.03
CA ALA A 148 -16.48 -16.50 -23.53
C ALA A 148 -17.92 -17.06 -23.57
N LYS A 149 -18.10 -18.30 -24.01
CA LYS A 149 -19.41 -18.99 -23.97
C LYS A 149 -19.84 -19.29 -22.53
N THR A 150 -18.88 -19.65 -21.67
CA THR A 150 -19.09 -19.88 -20.23
C THR A 150 -19.63 -18.65 -19.51
N ARG A 151 -19.01 -17.47 -19.72
CA ARG A 151 -19.54 -16.18 -19.26
C ARG A 151 -20.97 -15.93 -19.75
N THR A 152 -21.23 -16.14 -21.05
CA THR A 152 -22.56 -15.93 -21.64
C THR A 152 -23.60 -16.85 -21.00
N LEU A 153 -23.30 -18.15 -20.88
CA LEU A 153 -24.20 -19.15 -20.30
C LEU A 153 -24.53 -18.84 -18.83
N PHE A 154 -23.51 -18.54 -18.02
CA PHE A 154 -23.74 -18.29 -16.59
C PHE A 154 -24.35 -16.92 -16.30
N SER A 155 -24.33 -15.99 -17.26
CA SER A 155 -25.13 -14.75 -17.23
C SER A 155 -26.63 -14.98 -17.47
N CYS A 156 -27.03 -16.15 -18.01
CA CYS A 156 -28.43 -16.49 -18.20
C CYS A 156 -29.10 -17.00 -16.91
N PRO A 157 -30.41 -16.76 -16.71
CA PRO A 157 -31.20 -17.43 -15.67
C PRO A 157 -31.11 -18.96 -15.77
N LEU A 158 -31.01 -19.65 -14.64
CA LEU A 158 -30.77 -21.09 -14.56
C LEU A 158 -31.72 -21.92 -15.44
N GLN A 159 -32.99 -21.51 -15.50
CA GLN A 159 -34.07 -22.20 -16.22
C GLN A 159 -33.83 -22.34 -17.73
N ILE A 160 -33.08 -21.42 -18.35
CA ILE A 160 -32.79 -21.46 -19.79
C ILE A 160 -31.39 -22.00 -20.11
N ARG A 161 -30.53 -22.18 -19.11
CA ARG A 161 -29.12 -22.57 -19.32
C ARG A 161 -28.99 -23.92 -20.02
N MET A 162 -29.84 -24.90 -19.72
CA MET A 162 -29.78 -26.22 -20.37
C MET A 162 -29.95 -26.11 -21.90
N GLY A 163 -30.98 -25.41 -22.37
CA GLY A 163 -31.23 -25.21 -23.81
C GLY A 163 -30.09 -24.43 -24.47
N VAL A 164 -29.69 -23.30 -23.88
CA VAL A 164 -28.58 -22.47 -24.37
C VAL A 164 -27.27 -23.27 -24.45
N LEU A 165 -26.99 -24.15 -23.48
CA LEU A 165 -25.81 -25.01 -23.48
C LEU A 165 -25.86 -26.05 -24.60
N LYS A 166 -27.02 -26.71 -24.82
CA LYS A 166 -27.20 -27.65 -25.93
C LYS A 166 -27.01 -26.98 -27.30
N ASP A 167 -27.64 -25.81 -27.51
CA ASP A 167 -27.45 -24.98 -28.70
C ASP A 167 -25.96 -24.63 -28.91
N MET A 168 -25.28 -24.16 -27.86
CA MET A 168 -23.87 -23.78 -27.91
C MET A 168 -22.92 -24.93 -28.26
N MET A 169 -23.25 -26.17 -27.82
CA MET A 169 -22.50 -27.40 -28.08
C MET A 169 -22.84 -28.05 -29.44
N GLY A 170 -23.81 -27.51 -30.18
CA GLY A 170 -24.32 -28.13 -31.42
C GLY A 170 -25.05 -29.45 -31.18
N ALA A 171 -25.66 -29.61 -30.01
CA ALA A 171 -26.53 -30.73 -29.67
C ALA A 171 -27.99 -30.33 -29.94
N CYS A 172 -28.37 -30.23 -31.22
CA CYS A 172 -29.78 -30.31 -31.59
C CYS A 172 -30.25 -31.76 -31.41
N ASP A 173 -31.50 -31.92 -30.98
CA ASP A 173 -32.16 -33.20 -30.72
C ASP A 173 -32.30 -34.10 -31.99
#